data_AF-A0AAW1WG34-F1
#
_entry.id   AF-A0AAW1WG34-F1
#
_cell.length_a   1.000
_cell.length_b   1.000
_cell.length_c   1.000
_cell.angle_alpha   90.00
_cell.angle_beta   90.00
_cell.angle_gamma   90.00
#
_symmetry.space_group_name_H-M   'P 1'
#
loop_
_entity.id
_entity.type
_entity.pdbx_description
1 polymer ?
#
loop_
_entity_poly.entity_id
_entity_poly.type
_entity_poly.pdbx_seq_one_letter_code
_entity_poly.pdbx_strand_id
1 'polypeptide(L)'
;MNEAEVREAFTQLNSKLEKIGNLVHDSVEISHDEADNFVIRSWDEKQMQPRLKSHVQLVELLEIADLKRGIDSTCFEDQHTYTLMEDVIYMSF
;
A
#
# COMPACT_ATOMS: atom_id res chain seq x y z
N MET A 1 -32.49 34.50 2.91
CA MET A 1 -31.83 33.20 2.63
C MET A 1 -31.68 32.51 3.96
N ASN A 2 -32.15 31.27 4.07
CA ASN A 2 -32.14 30.54 5.34
C ASN A 2 -30.71 30.03 5.61
N GLU A 3 -30.16 30.25 6.81
CA GLU A 3 -28.80 29.80 7.14
C GLU A 3 -28.61 28.28 7.00
N ALA A 4 -29.69 27.52 7.22
CA ALA A 4 -29.72 26.08 7.05
C ALA A 4 -29.44 25.64 5.60
N GLU A 5 -30.04 26.33 4.62
CA GLU A 5 -29.86 26.03 3.19
C GLU A 5 -28.42 26.34 2.73
N VAL A 6 -27.84 27.42 3.25
CA VAL A 6 -26.44 27.79 2.95
C VAL A 6 -25.47 26.76 3.51
N ARG A 7 -25.72 26.28 4.73
CA ARG A 7 -24.88 25.27 5.38
C ARG A 7 -24.96 23.91 4.67
N GLU A 8 -26.15 23.53 4.22
CA GLU A 8 -26.35 22.31 3.45
C GLU A 8 -25.63 22.39 2.09
N ALA A 9 -25.80 23.50 1.36
CA ALA A 9 -25.13 23.71 0.08
C ALA A 9 -23.60 23.72 0.21
N PHE A 10 -23.06 24.32 1.28
CA PHE A 10 -21.62 24.33 1.57
C PHE A 10 -21.08 22.92 1.88
N THR A 11 -21.85 22.11 2.61
CA THR A 11 -21.48 20.73 2.93
C THR A 11 -21.48 19.87 1.67
N GLN A 12 -22.47 20.06 0.79
CA GLN A 12 -22.52 19.37 -0.51
C GLN A 12 -21.37 19.80 -1.43
N LEU A 13 -20.96 21.08 -1.38
CA LEU A 13 -19.82 21.59 -2.13
C LEU A 13 -18.52 20.92 -1.66
N ASN A 14 -18.24 20.94 -0.36
CA ASN A 14 -17.02 20.33 0.18
C ASN A 14 -16.96 18.82 -0.09
N SER A 15 -18.09 18.11 0.07
CA SER A 15 -18.17 16.68 -0.26
C SER A 15 -17.85 16.37 -1.73
N LYS A 16 -18.17 17.30 -2.64
CA LYS A 16 -17.80 17.15 -4.06
C LYS A 16 -16.33 17.48 -4.30
N LEU A 17 -15.79 18.49 -3.62
CA LEU A 17 -14.38 18.88 -3.74
C LEU A 17 -13.43 17.80 -3.20
N GLU A 18 -13.80 17.12 -2.11
CA GLU A 18 -13.02 16.00 -1.55
C GLU A 18 -12.84 14.82 -2.50
N LYS A 19 -13.75 14.67 -3.48
CA LYS A 19 -13.67 13.60 -4.49
C LYS A 19 -12.78 13.95 -5.67
N ILE A 20 -12.43 15.22 -5.85
CA ILE A 20 -11.62 15.68 -6.97
C ILE A 20 -10.15 15.51 -6.59
N GLY A 21 -9.45 14.61 -7.30
CA GLY A 21 -8.02 14.39 -7.15
C GLY A 21 -7.18 15.56 -7.68
N ASN A 22 -5.87 15.47 -7.49
CA ASN A 22 -4.94 16.49 -7.98
C ASN A 22 -4.94 16.57 -9.52
N LEU A 23 -4.67 17.77 -10.05
CA LEU A 23 -4.48 17.96 -11.48
C LEU A 23 -3.20 17.27 -11.92
N VAL A 24 -3.34 16.39 -12.90
CA VAL A 24 -2.25 15.61 -13.47
C VAL A 24 -1.49 16.45 -14.49
N HIS A 25 -0.16 16.32 -14.54
CA HIS A 25 0.68 17.01 -15.52
C HIS A 25 0.50 16.41 -16.93
N ASP A 26 0.58 17.23 -17.98
CA ASP A 26 0.35 16.83 -19.39
C ASP A 26 1.26 15.69 -19.88
N SER A 27 2.38 15.44 -19.20
CA SER A 27 3.32 14.35 -19.52
C SER A 27 2.93 12.98 -18.93
N VAL A 28 1.89 12.92 -18.10
CA VAL A 28 1.44 11.66 -17.50
C VAL A 28 0.50 10.97 -18.47
N GLU A 29 0.78 9.70 -18.72
CA GLU A 29 -0.04 8.87 -19.60
C GLU A 29 -1.41 8.61 -18.98
N ILE A 30 -2.44 8.67 -19.82
CA ILE A 30 -3.82 8.46 -19.40
C ILE A 30 -4.14 6.98 -19.63
N SER A 31 -4.10 6.17 -18.56
CA SER A 31 -4.67 4.82 -18.55
C SER A 31 -5.57 4.62 -17.31
N HIS A 32 -6.47 3.64 -17.41
CA HIS A 32 -7.34 3.17 -16.32
C HIS A 32 -6.83 1.87 -15.67
N ASP A 33 -5.74 1.29 -16.19
CA ASP A 33 -5.16 0.05 -15.69
C ASP A 33 -3.70 0.27 -15.27
N GLU A 34 -3.33 -0.28 -14.12
CA GLU A 34 -1.96 -0.25 -13.60
C GLU A 34 -1.01 -1.08 -14.46
N ALA A 35 -1.54 -2.01 -15.25
CA ALA A 35 -0.76 -2.80 -16.21
C ALA A 35 -0.11 -1.94 -17.32
N ASP A 36 -0.67 -0.77 -17.61
CA ASP A 36 -0.19 0.14 -18.66
C ASP A 36 0.87 1.13 -18.16
N ASN A 37 1.35 0.99 -16.92
CA ASN A 37 2.34 1.90 -16.34
C ASN A 37 3.68 1.88 -17.11
N PHE A 38 4.11 3.04 -17.60
CA PHE A 38 5.37 3.17 -18.33
C PHE A 38 6.60 3.10 -17.43
N VAL A 39 7.51 2.16 -17.72
CA VAL A 39 8.81 2.08 -17.05
C VAL A 39 9.77 3.06 -17.70
N ILE A 40 9.94 4.24 -17.10
CA ILE A 40 10.82 5.31 -17.63
C ILE A 40 12.29 4.90 -17.59
N ARG A 41 12.71 4.15 -16.55
CA ARG A 41 14.06 3.59 -16.42
C ARG A 41 14.06 2.40 -15.47
N SER A 42 14.91 1.43 -15.76
CA SER A 42 15.27 0.33 -14.86
C SER A 42 16.76 0.39 -14.56
N TRP A 43 17.14 0.04 -13.33
CA TRP A 43 18.54 -0.09 -12.93
C TRP A 43 18.82 -1.56 -12.66
N ASP A 44 19.93 -2.05 -13.22
CA ASP A 44 20.39 -3.44 -13.16
C ASP A 44 19.48 -4.51 -13.79
N GLU A 45 20.04 -5.71 -13.95
CA GLU A 45 19.32 -6.88 -14.40
C GLU A 45 18.61 -7.56 -13.22
N LYS A 46 17.29 -7.73 -13.34
CA LYS A 46 16.53 -8.50 -12.36
C LYS A 46 17.00 -9.95 -12.40
N GLN A 47 17.69 -10.39 -11.35
CA GLN A 47 18.07 -11.79 -11.17
C GLN A 47 16.81 -12.66 -11.05
N MET A 48 16.39 -13.27 -12.16
CA MET A 48 15.24 -14.16 -12.22
C MET A 48 15.75 -15.61 -12.29
N GLN A 49 16.24 -16.13 -11.17
CA GLN A 49 16.63 -17.54 -11.08
C GLN A 49 15.37 -18.42 -10.88
N PRO A 50 15.27 -19.60 -11.53
CA PRO A 50 14.06 -20.42 -11.54
C PRO A 50 13.67 -21.06 -10.19
N ARG A 51 14.46 -20.88 -9.12
CA ARG A 51 14.23 -21.45 -7.79
C ARG A 51 14.27 -20.41 -6.66
N LEU A 52 13.98 -19.15 -6.96
CA LEU A 52 13.85 -18.11 -5.93
C LEU A 52 12.60 -18.37 -5.09
N LYS A 53 12.80 -18.54 -3.78
CA LYS A 53 11.70 -18.60 -2.81
C LYS A 53 11.10 -17.19 -2.67
N SER A 54 9.78 -17.11 -2.57
CA SER A 54 9.08 -15.85 -2.25
C SER A 54 9.54 -15.34 -0.87
N HIS A 55 9.50 -14.02 -0.65
CA HIS A 55 9.82 -13.44 0.65
C HIS A 55 8.96 -14.05 1.79
N VAL A 56 7.71 -14.42 1.51
CA VAL A 56 6.82 -15.09 2.47
C VAL A 56 7.37 -16.45 2.89
N GLN A 57 7.84 -17.25 1.92
CA GLN A 57 8.42 -18.56 2.19
C GLN A 57 9.76 -18.45 2.92
N LEU A 58 10.55 -17.41 2.63
CA LEU A 58 11.81 -17.15 3.34
C LEU A 58 11.56 -16.80 4.81
N VAL A 59 10.54 -15.98 5.09
CA VAL A 59 10.14 -15.61 6.45
C VAL A 59 9.70 -16.83 7.26
N GLU A 60 8.92 -17.73 6.67
CA GLU A 60 8.50 -18.99 7.32
C GLU A 60 9.66 -19.95 7.56
N LEU A 61 10.58 -20.10 6.60
CA LEU A 61 11.70 -21.04 6.70
C LEU A 61 12.79 -20.59 7.67
N LEU A 62 12.96 -19.28 7.84
CA LEU A 62 13.95 -18.69 8.73
C LEU A 62 13.36 -18.41 10.12
N GLU A 63 12.08 -18.74 10.36
CA GLU A 63 11.33 -18.47 11.60
C GLU A 63 11.46 -17.01 12.08
N ILE A 64 11.65 -16.11 11.11
CA ILE A 64 12.03 -14.72 11.32
C ILE A 64 10.84 -13.87 11.80
N ALA A 65 9.63 -14.20 11.36
CA ALA A 65 8.41 -13.54 11.78
C ALA A 65 7.30 -14.58 11.98
N ASP A 66 6.53 -14.40 13.05
CA ASP A 66 5.38 -15.26 13.33
C ASP A 66 4.10 -14.55 12.91
N LEU A 67 3.57 -14.96 11.76
CA LEU A 67 2.33 -14.43 11.20
C LEU A 67 1.09 -14.88 12.01
N LYS A 68 1.15 -16.03 12.70
CA LYS A 68 0.01 -16.59 13.43
C LYS A 68 -0.14 -15.94 14.80
N ARG A 69 0.98 -15.74 15.51
CA ARG A 69 0.98 -15.01 16.78
C ARG A 69 0.55 -13.56 16.61
N GLY A 70 0.86 -12.92 15.48
CA GLY A 70 0.36 -11.59 15.14
C GLY A 70 -1.16 -11.53 15.19
N ILE A 71 -1.81 -12.40 14.39
CA ILE A 71 -3.27 -12.49 14.27
C ILE A 71 -3.94 -12.89 15.60
N ASP A 72 -3.37 -13.82 16.36
CA ASP A 72 -3.94 -14.26 17.64
C ASP A 72 -3.82 -13.21 18.75
N SER A 73 -2.79 -12.35 18.68
CA SER A 73 -2.56 -11.29 19.68
C SER A 73 -3.40 -10.05 19.46
N THR A 74 -3.88 -9.83 18.24
CA THR A 74 -4.75 -8.71 17.86
C THR A 74 -6.21 -9.15 17.82
N CYS A 75 -7.13 -8.28 18.23
CA CYS A 75 -8.55 -8.52 17.95
C CYS A 75 -8.75 -8.81 16.46
N PHE A 76 -9.72 -9.68 16.12
CA PHE A 76 -10.03 -10.20 14.76
C PHE A 76 -10.13 -9.18 13.61
N GLU A 77 -10.01 -7.88 13.88
CA GLU A 77 -10.06 -6.76 12.94
C GLU A 77 -8.69 -6.47 12.27
N ASP A 78 -7.55 -6.90 12.85
CA ASP A 78 -6.21 -6.52 12.37
C ASP A 78 -5.46 -7.64 11.61
N GLN A 79 -6.00 -8.09 10.47
CA GLN A 79 -5.49 -9.23 9.67
C GLN A 79 -4.16 -8.98 8.92
N HIS A 80 -3.54 -7.80 9.06
CA HIS A 80 -2.29 -7.43 8.37
C HIS A 80 -1.15 -7.03 9.33
N THR A 81 -1.13 -7.60 10.53
CA THR A 81 -0.08 -7.37 11.53
C THR A 81 0.84 -8.59 11.65
N TYR A 82 2.13 -8.35 11.91
CA TYR A 82 3.12 -9.41 12.12
C TYR A 82 4.12 -8.99 13.20
N THR A 83 4.62 -9.98 13.95
CA THR A 83 5.65 -9.77 14.97
C THR A 83 6.99 -10.25 14.41
N LEU A 84 7.94 -9.32 14.27
CA LEU A 84 9.32 -9.62 13.89
C LEU A 84 10.10 -10.16 15.11
N MET A 85 10.91 -11.20 14.91
CA MET A 85 11.84 -11.71 15.92
C MET A 85 13.19 -10.98 15.86
N GLU A 86 14.01 -11.15 16.90
CA GLU A 86 15.20 -10.33 17.18
C GLU A 86 16.20 -10.26 16.01
N ASP A 87 16.33 -11.31 15.20
CA ASP A 87 17.32 -11.40 14.11
C ASP A 87 17.03 -10.45 12.92
N VAL A 88 15.79 -10.00 12.71
CA VAL A 88 15.47 -8.99 11.68
C VAL A 88 15.76 -7.57 12.14
N ILE A 89 15.66 -7.32 13.45
CA ILE A 89 15.83 -5.98 14.03
C ILE A 89 17.28 -5.47 13.80
N TYR A 90 18.24 -6.39 13.63
CA TYR A 90 19.64 -6.08 13.37
C TYR A 90 20.03 -6.08 11.89
N MET A 91 19.11 -6.25 10.95
CA MET A 91 19.41 -6.07 9.53
C MET A 91 19.68 -4.58 9.24
N SER A 92 20.95 -4.21 9.30
CA SER A 92 21.43 -2.94 8.76
C SER A 92 21.53 -3.07 7.24
N PHE A 93 20.73 -2.26 6.52
CA PHE A 93 20.79 -2.09 5.07
C PHE A 93 21.91 -1.12 4.67
#